data_AF-A0A953E0W2-F1
#
_entry.id   AF-A0A953E0W2-F1
#
_cell.length_a   1.000
_cell.length_b   1.000
_cell.length_c   1.000
_cell.angle_alpha   90.00
_cell.angle_beta   90.00
_cell.angle_gamma   90.00
#
_symmetry.space_group_name_H-M   'P 1'
#
loop_
_entity.id
_entity.type
_entity.pdbx_description
1 polymer ?
#
loop_
_entity_poly.entity_id
_entity_poly.type
_entity_poly.pdbx_seq_one_letter_code
_entity_poly.pdbx_strand_id
1 'polypeptide(L)'
;GDPNFVAFPRGKADDGTFDFSFAGLKTAVARWVEARERAGEPVPVADVAAAFQEAVADVLTKKAVAACKAHGVDDLLIGGGVAANSRLRALAAERCEAAGIRLRVPRPGLCTDNGAMVAALGACLVEAGRTPSEPEFPADSSLPITEVLV
;
A
#
# COMPACT_ATOMS: atom_id res chain seq x y z
N GLY A 1 -19.55 5.86 -3.63
CA GLY A 1 -20.43 4.92 -4.33
C GLY A 1 -20.45 3.59 -3.60
N ASP A 2 -21.09 2.61 -4.20
CA ASP A 2 -21.18 1.24 -3.71
C ASP A 2 -19.90 0.44 -4.06
N PRO A 3 -19.12 -0.04 -3.06
CA PRO A 3 -17.93 -0.85 -3.30
C PRO A 3 -18.22 -2.23 -3.91
N ASN A 4 -19.47 -2.69 -3.85
CA ASN A 4 -19.91 -3.99 -4.38
C ASN A 4 -20.57 -3.89 -5.76
N PHE A 5 -20.59 -2.70 -6.36
CA PHE A 5 -21.27 -2.45 -7.63
C PHE A 5 -20.71 -3.30 -8.79
N VAL A 6 -19.39 -3.50 -8.83
CA VAL A 6 -18.72 -4.37 -9.82
C VAL A 6 -17.64 -5.19 -9.11
N ALA A 7 -17.67 -6.50 -9.34
CA ALA A 7 -16.62 -7.40 -8.84
C ALA A 7 -15.37 -7.33 -9.74
N PHE A 8 -14.52 -6.33 -9.54
CA PHE A 8 -13.24 -6.23 -10.24
C PHE A 8 -12.22 -7.31 -9.81
N PRO A 9 -11.26 -7.71 -10.66
CA PRO A 9 -10.34 -8.79 -10.32
C PRO A 9 -9.36 -8.38 -9.20
N ARG A 10 -9.10 -9.31 -8.28
CA ARG A 10 -8.09 -9.19 -7.22
C ARG A 10 -6.80 -9.89 -7.66
N GLY A 11 -5.97 -9.20 -8.42
CA GLY A 11 -4.74 -9.76 -9.01
C GLY A 11 -3.76 -10.29 -7.96
N LYS A 12 -3.21 -11.50 -8.20
CA LYS A 12 -2.27 -12.21 -7.31
C LYS A 12 -2.77 -12.41 -5.87
N ALA A 13 -4.06 -12.25 -5.55
CA ALA A 13 -4.53 -12.25 -4.16
C ALA A 13 -4.34 -13.58 -3.41
N ASP A 14 -4.35 -14.70 -4.14
CA ASP A 14 -4.38 -16.07 -3.59
C ASP A 14 -3.31 -16.99 -4.21
N ASP A 15 -2.22 -16.41 -4.74
CA ASP A 15 -1.15 -17.17 -5.40
C ASP A 15 -0.04 -17.68 -4.47
N GLY A 16 -0.21 -17.48 -3.15
CA GLY A 16 0.76 -17.87 -2.13
C GLY A 16 1.99 -16.96 -2.03
N THR A 17 2.09 -15.92 -2.86
CA THR A 17 3.20 -14.94 -2.82
C THR A 17 2.78 -13.66 -2.09
N PHE A 18 3.75 -12.82 -1.72
CA PHE A 18 3.49 -11.46 -1.24
C PHE A 18 3.62 -10.38 -2.34
N ASP A 19 3.76 -10.80 -3.59
CA ASP A 19 3.83 -9.88 -4.73
C ASP A 19 2.47 -9.26 -5.07
N PHE A 20 2.48 -8.06 -5.65
CA PHE A 20 1.27 -7.36 -6.08
C PHE A 20 1.17 -7.30 -7.61
N SER A 21 -0.04 -7.26 -8.15
CA SER A 21 -0.29 -6.93 -9.56
C SER A 21 -1.61 -6.18 -9.73
N PHE A 22 -1.50 -4.94 -10.23
CA PHE A 22 -2.65 -4.07 -10.50
C PHE A 22 -2.90 -3.82 -11.99
N ALA A 23 -2.03 -4.31 -12.87
CA ALA A 23 -2.17 -4.12 -14.33
C ALA A 23 -3.46 -4.77 -14.87
N GLY A 24 -3.79 -5.99 -14.40
CA GLY A 24 -5.04 -6.65 -14.76
C GLY A 24 -6.28 -5.91 -14.27
N LEU A 25 -6.20 -5.28 -13.10
CA LEU A 25 -7.28 -4.48 -12.53
C LEU A 25 -7.54 -3.23 -13.38
N LYS A 26 -6.50 -2.49 -13.77
CA LYS A 26 -6.63 -1.33 -14.68
C LYS A 26 -7.34 -1.73 -15.98
N THR A 27 -6.90 -2.82 -16.62
CA THR A 27 -7.48 -3.30 -17.88
C THR A 27 -8.93 -3.73 -17.71
N ALA A 28 -9.28 -4.37 -16.60
CA ALA A 28 -10.67 -4.77 -16.32
C ALA A 28 -11.59 -3.56 -16.15
N VAL A 29 -11.16 -2.52 -15.42
CA VAL A 29 -11.91 -1.28 -15.27
C VAL A 29 -12.11 -0.59 -16.63
N ALA A 30 -11.03 -0.42 -17.40
CA ALA A 30 -11.10 0.22 -18.73
C ALA A 30 -12.09 -0.51 -19.65
N ARG A 31 -11.99 -1.84 -19.75
CA ARG A 31 -12.90 -2.64 -20.59
C ARG A 31 -14.35 -2.56 -20.12
N TRP A 32 -14.59 -2.49 -18.82
CA TRP A 32 -15.94 -2.35 -18.27
C TRP A 32 -16.55 -0.99 -18.66
N VAL A 33 -15.77 0.09 -18.55
CA VAL A 33 -16.19 1.44 -18.94
C VAL A 33 -16.45 1.52 -20.45
N GLU A 34 -15.49 1.07 -21.28
CA GLU A 34 -15.62 1.06 -22.73
C GLU A 34 -16.85 0.29 -23.23
N ALA A 35 -17.21 -0.81 -22.55
CA ALA A 35 -18.39 -1.60 -22.89
C ALA A 35 -19.69 -0.82 -22.64
N ARG A 36 -19.80 -0.10 -21.53
CA ARG A 36 -20.96 0.76 -21.21
C ARG A 36 -21.09 1.92 -22.18
N GLU A 37 -19.98 2.59 -22.46
CA GLU A 37 -19.94 3.70 -23.42
C GLU A 37 -20.37 3.24 -24.82
N ARG A 38 -19.88 2.07 -25.29
CA ARG A 38 -20.29 1.49 -26.58
C ARG A 38 -21.76 1.12 -26.63
N ALA A 39 -22.36 0.74 -25.49
CA ALA A 39 -23.78 0.47 -25.37
C ALA A 39 -24.64 1.74 -25.26
N GLY A 40 -24.03 2.94 -25.21
CA GLY A 40 -24.74 4.21 -25.00
C GLY A 40 -25.28 4.38 -23.58
N GLU A 41 -24.75 3.61 -22.62
CA GLU A 41 -25.20 3.63 -21.22
C GLU A 41 -24.33 4.57 -20.38
N PRO A 42 -24.90 5.29 -19.39
CA PRO A 42 -24.13 6.14 -18.51
C PRO A 42 -23.20 5.31 -17.62
N VAL A 43 -22.00 5.84 -17.38
CA VAL A 43 -21.02 5.25 -16.47
C VAL A 43 -21.23 5.80 -15.06
N PRO A 44 -21.64 4.98 -14.08
CA PRO A 44 -21.77 5.42 -12.69
C PRO A 44 -20.39 5.53 -12.04
N VAL A 45 -19.70 6.64 -12.33
CA VAL A 45 -18.29 6.87 -11.96
C VAL A 45 -18.03 6.64 -10.46
N ALA A 46 -18.93 7.10 -9.59
CA ALA A 46 -18.76 6.98 -8.14
C ALA A 46 -18.78 5.53 -7.64
N ASP A 47 -19.53 4.65 -8.32
CA ASP A 47 -19.65 3.24 -7.95
C ASP A 47 -18.50 2.42 -8.56
N VAL A 48 -18.12 2.73 -9.79
CA VAL A 48 -16.93 2.15 -10.43
C VAL A 48 -15.66 2.50 -9.64
N ALA A 49 -15.52 3.76 -9.21
CA ALA A 49 -14.39 4.19 -8.39
C ALA A 49 -14.37 3.51 -7.01
N ALA A 50 -15.54 3.35 -6.38
CA ALA A 50 -15.65 2.64 -5.10
C ALA A 50 -15.28 1.16 -5.23
N ALA A 51 -15.77 0.48 -6.27
CA ALA A 51 -15.44 -0.92 -6.55
C ALA A 51 -13.96 -1.12 -6.89
N PHE A 52 -13.34 -0.20 -7.64
CA PHE A 52 -11.90 -0.20 -7.89
C PHE A 52 -11.09 -0.02 -6.61
N GLN A 53 -11.45 1.00 -5.81
CA GLN A 53 -10.81 1.26 -4.52
C GLN A 53 -10.90 0.04 -3.60
N GLU A 54 -12.05 -0.62 -3.56
CA GLU A 54 -12.27 -1.84 -2.78
C GLU A 54 -11.34 -2.96 -3.23
N ALA A 55 -11.22 -3.23 -4.53
CA ALA A 55 -10.33 -4.26 -5.05
C ALA A 55 -8.86 -4.01 -4.69
N VAL A 56 -8.40 -2.75 -4.74
CA VAL A 56 -7.03 -2.39 -4.33
C VAL A 56 -6.83 -2.57 -2.83
N ALA A 57 -7.73 -2.01 -2.01
CA ALA A 57 -7.62 -2.07 -0.55
C ALA A 57 -7.67 -3.51 -0.04
N ASP A 58 -8.52 -4.35 -0.64
CA ASP A 58 -8.68 -5.76 -0.33
C ASP A 58 -7.37 -6.54 -0.52
N VAL A 59 -6.74 -6.45 -1.69
CA VAL A 59 -5.49 -7.15 -1.97
C VAL A 59 -4.37 -6.70 -1.03
N LEU A 60 -4.20 -5.38 -0.86
CA LEU A 60 -3.13 -4.83 -0.02
C LEU A 60 -3.25 -5.31 1.43
N THR A 61 -4.44 -5.18 2.03
CA THR A 61 -4.63 -5.49 3.44
C THR A 61 -4.64 -7.00 3.72
N LYS A 62 -5.16 -7.81 2.79
CA LYS A 62 -5.14 -9.28 2.93
C LYS A 62 -3.70 -9.79 2.95
N LYS A 63 -2.88 -9.34 2.00
CA LYS A 63 -1.46 -9.73 1.93
C LYS A 63 -0.65 -9.20 3.11
N ALA A 64 -0.90 -7.97 3.55
CA ALA A 64 -0.22 -7.41 4.72
C ALA A 64 -0.47 -8.24 6.00
N VAL A 65 -1.73 -8.59 6.28
CA VAL A 65 -2.08 -9.44 7.43
C VAL A 65 -1.53 -10.86 7.26
N ALA A 66 -1.56 -11.42 6.06
CA ALA A 66 -0.97 -12.73 5.79
C ALA A 66 0.56 -12.73 6.03
N ALA A 67 1.27 -11.69 5.61
CA ALA A 67 2.70 -11.53 5.86
C ALA A 67 3.00 -11.43 7.36
N CYS A 68 2.25 -10.62 8.12
CA CYS A 68 2.39 -10.55 9.57
C CYS A 68 2.26 -11.94 10.22
N LYS A 69 1.23 -12.71 9.85
CA LYS A 69 1.03 -14.08 10.37
C LYS A 69 2.15 -15.03 9.97
N ALA A 70 2.60 -14.98 8.72
CA ALA A 70 3.67 -15.85 8.21
C ALA A 70 5.02 -15.60 8.90
N HIS A 71 5.28 -14.36 9.31
CA HIS A 71 6.55 -13.96 9.93
C HIS A 71 6.46 -13.80 11.46
N GLY A 72 5.30 -14.06 12.09
CA GLY A 72 5.11 -13.89 13.53
C GLY A 72 5.28 -12.44 13.99
N VAL A 73 4.85 -11.48 13.18
CA VAL A 73 4.95 -10.04 13.45
C VAL A 73 3.62 -9.51 14.00
N ASP A 74 3.67 -8.88 15.17
CA ASP A 74 2.48 -8.37 15.87
C ASP A 74 2.13 -6.92 15.52
N ASP A 75 3.02 -6.18 14.84
CA ASP A 75 2.80 -4.79 14.46
C ASP A 75 2.80 -4.64 12.93
N LEU A 76 1.73 -4.07 12.38
CA LEU A 76 1.68 -3.66 10.97
C LEU A 76 1.77 -2.14 10.88
N LEU A 77 2.81 -1.63 10.21
CA LEU A 77 2.94 -0.21 9.88
C LEU A 77 2.47 0.05 8.44
N ILE A 78 1.57 1.01 8.24
CA ILE A 78 1.17 1.46 6.90
C ILE A 78 1.62 2.91 6.72
N GLY A 79 2.61 3.13 5.83
CA GLY A 79 3.12 4.44 5.42
C GLY A 79 2.99 4.66 3.91
N GLY A 80 3.42 5.83 3.42
CA GLY A 80 3.30 6.22 2.01
C GLY A 80 2.01 6.97 1.69
N GLY A 81 1.95 7.62 0.52
CA GLY A 81 0.78 8.41 0.11
C GLY A 81 -0.53 7.62 0.03
N VAL A 82 -0.45 6.33 -0.31
CA VAL A 82 -1.63 5.44 -0.36
C VAL A 82 -2.18 5.13 1.04
N ALA A 83 -1.37 5.26 2.10
CA ALA A 83 -1.82 5.14 3.48
C ALA A 83 -2.82 6.24 3.88
N ALA A 84 -2.86 7.36 3.15
CA ALA A 84 -3.86 8.41 3.37
C ALA A 84 -5.28 7.99 2.93
N ASN A 85 -5.43 6.88 2.20
CA ASN A 85 -6.71 6.38 1.76
C ASN A 85 -7.55 5.87 2.94
N SER A 86 -8.70 6.51 3.18
CA SER A 86 -9.58 6.20 4.32
C SER A 86 -10.12 4.77 4.29
N ARG A 87 -10.50 4.26 3.11
CA ARG A 87 -11.03 2.91 2.96
C ARG A 87 -9.95 1.85 3.25
N LEU A 88 -8.73 2.07 2.76
CA LEU A 88 -7.59 1.20 3.06
C LEU A 88 -7.34 1.13 4.56
N ARG A 89 -7.31 2.28 5.25
CA ARG A 89 -7.09 2.34 6.70
C ARG A 89 -8.19 1.62 7.48
N ALA A 90 -9.45 1.82 7.09
CA ALA A 90 -10.58 1.15 7.73
C ALA A 90 -10.49 -0.37 7.58
N LEU A 91 -10.23 -0.86 6.36
CA LEU A 91 -10.12 -2.30 6.09
C LEU A 91 -8.89 -2.93 6.74
N ALA A 92 -7.77 -2.21 6.80
CA ALA A 92 -6.58 -2.64 7.53
C ALA A 92 -6.87 -2.76 9.03
N ALA A 93 -7.58 -1.79 9.62
CA ALA A 93 -7.90 -1.78 11.04
C ALA A 93 -8.77 -3.00 11.40
N GLU A 94 -9.85 -3.22 10.64
CA GLU A 94 -10.74 -4.38 10.81
C GLU A 94 -9.99 -5.71 10.76
N ARG A 95 -9.13 -5.88 9.75
CA ARG A 95 -8.40 -7.15 9.54
C ARG A 95 -7.29 -7.36 10.56
N CYS A 96 -6.60 -6.30 10.96
CA CYS A 96 -5.58 -6.35 12.00
C CYS A 96 -6.21 -6.69 13.35
N GLU A 97 -7.33 -6.05 13.72
CA GLU A 97 -8.07 -6.34 14.95
C GLU A 97 -8.50 -7.82 14.99
N ALA A 98 -9.11 -8.31 13.92
CA ALA A 98 -9.51 -9.71 13.80
C ALA A 98 -8.33 -10.71 13.86
N ALA A 99 -7.11 -10.24 13.55
CA ALA A 99 -5.89 -11.05 13.57
C ALA A 99 -5.04 -10.86 14.83
N GLY A 100 -5.42 -9.99 15.76
CA GLY A 100 -4.61 -9.65 16.94
C GLY A 100 -3.35 -8.83 16.62
N ILE A 101 -3.30 -8.17 15.45
CA ILE A 101 -2.17 -7.36 14.99
C ILE A 101 -2.41 -5.90 15.36
N ARG A 102 -1.39 -5.22 15.89
CA ARG A 102 -1.41 -3.78 16.15
C ARG A 102 -1.17 -3.01 14.86
N LEU A 103 -2.19 -2.30 14.39
CA LEU A 103 -2.04 -1.39 13.26
C LEU A 103 -1.44 -0.05 13.71
N ARG A 104 -0.38 0.39 13.04
CA ARG A 104 0.25 1.71 13.19
C ARG A 104 0.12 2.47 11.88
N VAL A 105 -0.44 3.67 11.94
CA VAL A 105 -0.54 4.58 10.80
C VAL A 105 0.01 5.94 11.24
N PRO A 106 1.08 6.45 10.60
CA PRO A 106 1.58 7.78 10.91
C PRO A 106 0.53 8.86 10.65
N ARG A 107 0.75 10.05 11.22
CA ARG A 107 -0.08 11.22 10.90
C ARG A 107 0.03 11.51 9.40
N PRO A 108 -1.04 11.97 8.72
CA PRO A 108 -1.03 12.15 7.26
C PRO A 108 0.15 12.95 6.71
N GLY A 109 0.55 14.04 7.39
CA GLY A 109 1.71 14.85 6.99
C GLY A 109 3.08 14.17 7.14
N LEU A 110 3.14 13.00 7.77
CA LEU A 110 4.32 12.16 7.89
C LEU A 110 4.27 10.93 6.98
N CYS A 111 3.15 10.69 6.28
CA CYS A 111 3.01 9.54 5.38
C CYS A 111 3.62 9.79 3.99
N THR A 112 3.76 11.05 3.58
CA THR A 112 4.42 11.44 2.32
C THR A 112 5.89 11.74 2.54
N ASP A 113 6.69 11.74 1.48
CA ASP A 113 8.12 12.06 1.56
C ASP A 113 8.35 13.42 2.23
N ASN A 114 9.16 13.43 3.29
CA ASN A 114 9.43 14.63 4.08
C ASN A 114 10.81 14.55 4.76
N GLY A 115 11.38 15.71 5.12
CA GLY A 115 12.70 15.75 5.78
C GLY A 115 12.73 15.15 7.20
N ALA A 116 11.58 15.04 7.87
CA ALA A 116 11.53 14.49 9.24
C ALA A 116 11.85 12.99 9.27
N MET A 117 11.47 12.23 8.23
CA MET A 117 11.82 10.80 8.14
C MET A 117 13.34 10.59 7.98
N VAL A 118 13.99 11.47 7.21
CA VAL A 118 15.45 11.44 6.98
C VAL A 118 16.19 11.81 8.26
N ALA A 119 15.76 12.88 8.94
CA ALA A 119 16.35 13.31 10.20
C ALA A 119 16.20 12.25 11.32
N ALA A 120 15.01 11.62 11.42
CA ALA A 120 14.77 10.56 12.39
C ALA A 120 15.66 9.33 12.13
N LEU A 121 15.79 8.90 10.86
CA LEU A 121 16.70 7.82 10.50
C LEU A 121 18.15 8.16 10.86
N GLY A 122 18.61 9.37 10.52
CA GLY A 122 19.96 9.83 10.87
C GLY A 122 20.22 9.81 12.37
N ALA A 123 19.27 10.27 13.19
CA ALA A 123 19.36 10.21 14.65
C ALA A 123 19.49 8.76 15.15
N CYS A 124 18.65 7.84 14.65
CA CYS A 124 18.73 6.42 15.00
C CYS A 124 20.07 5.77 14.61
N LEU A 125 20.65 6.16 13.46
CA LEU A 125 21.96 5.66 13.03
C LEU A 125 23.09 6.15 13.96
N VAL A 126 23.05 7.42 14.37
CA VAL A 126 24.01 8.00 15.33
C VAL A 126 23.87 7.33 16.70
N GLU A 127 22.66 7.14 17.20
CA GLU A 127 22.40 6.43 18.45
C GLU A 127 22.88 4.97 18.41
N ALA A 128 22.79 4.32 17.25
CA ALA A 128 23.32 2.98 17.01
C ALA A 128 24.86 2.94 16.80
N GLY A 129 25.55 4.09 16.92
CA GLY A 129 27.00 4.17 16.77
C GLY A 129 27.51 3.97 15.33
N ARG A 130 26.68 4.23 14.33
CA ARG A 130 27.09 4.17 12.92
C ARG A 130 28.02 5.34 12.60
N THR A 131 29.04 5.07 11.80
CA THR A 131 29.92 6.11 11.27
C THR A 131 29.19 6.97 10.24
N PRO A 132 29.43 8.29 10.19
CA PRO A 132 28.96 9.12 9.10
C PRO A 132 29.55 8.66 7.76
N SER A 133 28.79 8.86 6.69
CA SER A 133 29.27 8.64 5.33
C SER A 133 30.32 9.66 4.92
N GLU A 134 31.20 9.25 3.99
CA GLU A 134 32.23 10.11 3.43
C GLU A 134 31.62 11.33 2.70
N PRO A 135 32.31 12.48 2.65
CA PRO A 135 31.81 13.67 1.97
C PRO A 135 31.48 13.47 0.47
N GLU A 136 32.10 12.47 -0.14
CA GLU A 136 31.98 12.14 -1.57
C GLU A 136 30.91 11.08 -1.85
N PHE A 137 30.08 10.74 -0.84
CA PHE A 137 29.06 9.70 -0.95
C PHE A 137 28.09 9.95 -2.12
N PRO A 138 28.06 9.08 -3.15
CA PRO A 138 27.27 9.31 -4.34
C PRO A 138 25.79 8.93 -4.14
N ALA A 139 24.92 9.52 -4.95
CA ALA A 139 23.54 9.07 -5.05
C ALA A 139 23.43 7.84 -5.96
N ASP A 140 22.75 6.79 -5.50
CA ASP A 140 22.36 5.64 -6.32
C ASP A 140 20.83 5.56 -6.43
N SER A 141 20.31 5.85 -7.62
CA SER A 141 18.87 5.83 -7.92
C SER A 141 18.25 4.43 -7.89
N SER A 142 19.08 3.39 -7.88
CA SER A 142 18.69 1.97 -7.90
C SER A 142 19.06 1.22 -6.61
N LEU A 143 19.51 1.93 -5.58
CA LEU A 143 19.98 1.32 -4.33
C LEU A 143 18.91 0.38 -3.75
N PRO A 144 19.22 -0.92 -3.56
CA PRO A 144 18.29 -1.85 -2.95
C PRO A 144 17.98 -1.45 -1.50
N ILE A 145 16.72 -1.52 -1.08
CA ILE A 145 16.31 -1.21 0.30
C ILE A 145 16.94 -2.15 1.35
N THR A 146 17.40 -3.32 0.93
CA THR A 146 18.11 -4.30 1.77
C THR A 146 19.57 -3.94 2.00
N GLU A 147 20.09 -2.95 1.26
CA GLU A 147 21.46 -2.51 1.35
C GLU A 147 21.53 -1.19 2.13
N VAL A 148 22.26 -1.21 3.24
CA VAL A 148 22.53 -0.02 4.03
C VAL A 148 23.97 0.38 3.75
N LEU A 149 24.13 1.45 2.98
CA LEU A 149 25.40 2.11 2.79
C LEU A 149 25.57 3.14 3.91
N VAL A 150 26.64 3.02 4.67
CA VAL A 150 27.09 4.02 5.65
C VAL A 150 28.50 4.43 5.32
#